data_AF-A0A520DWX8-F1
#
_entry.id   AF-A0A520DWX8-F1
#
_cell.length_a   1.000
_cell.length_b   1.000
_cell.length_c   1.000
_cell.angle_alpha   90.00
_cell.angle_beta   90.00
_cell.angle_gamma   90.00
#
_symmetry.space_group_name_H-M   'P 1'
#
loop_
_entity.id
_entity.type
_entity.pdbx_description
1 polymer ?
#
loop_
_entity_poly.entity_id
_entity_poly.type
_entity_poly.pdbx_seq_one_letter_code
_entity_poly.pdbx_strand_id
1 'polypeptide(L)' 'AIQAGRELRVIVESERITDAQAELLAADISNRIQTEMTYPGQIKVTVIRETRSVAFAK' A
#
# COMPACT_ATOMS: atom_id res chain seq x y z
N ALA A 1 -2.98 22.07 12.58
CA ALA A 1 -2.55 20.79 13.18
C ALA A 1 -1.72 20.06 12.14
N ILE A 2 -0.44 19.79 12.40
CA ILE A 2 0.35 18.92 11.52
C ILE A 2 -0.20 17.52 11.73
N GLN A 3 -1.14 17.13 10.88
CA GLN A 3 -1.68 15.79 10.87
C GLN A 3 -0.54 14.92 10.32
N ALA A 4 0.32 14.40 11.19
CA ALA A 4 1.24 13.31 10.86
C ALA A 4 0.36 12.09 10.57
N GLY A 5 -0.24 12.07 9.38
CA GLY A 5 -1.10 11.00 8.91
C GLY A 5 -0.29 9.72 8.93
N ARG A 6 -0.85 8.67 9.54
CA ARG A 6 -0.25 7.34 9.50
C ARG A 6 -0.35 6.87 8.05
N GLU A 7 0.78 6.54 7.44
CA GLU A 7 0.84 5.98 6.09
C GLU A 7 1.21 4.51 6.17
N LEU A 8 0.43 3.65 5.53
CA LEU A 8 0.74 2.26 5.28
C LEU A 8 1.15 2.11 3.81
N ARG A 9 2.37 1.62 3.57
CA ARG A 9 2.84 1.29 2.23
C ARG A 9 2.94 -0.21 2.07
N VAL A 10 2.32 -0.72 1.03
CA VAL A 10 2.36 -2.14 0.65
C VAL A 10 3.06 -2.24 -0.69
N ILE A 11 4.14 -3.01 -0.74
CA ILE A 11 4.90 -3.25 -1.96
C ILE A 11 4.53 -4.63 -2.47
N VAL A 12 4.18 -4.71 -3.76
CA VAL A 12 3.84 -5.96 -4.44
C VAL A 12 4.69 -6.12 -5.69
N GLU A 13 4.95 -7.37 -6.06
CA GLU A 13 5.61 -7.70 -7.32
C GLU A 13 4.68 -7.34 -8.49
N SER A 14 5.19 -6.52 -9.41
CA SER A 14 4.43 -6.05 -10.56
C SER A 14 3.93 -7.18 -11.48
N GLU A 15 4.65 -8.29 -11.55
CA GLU A 15 4.31 -9.43 -12.40
C GLU A 15 3.15 -10.27 -11.87
N ARG A 16 2.88 -10.20 -10.56
CA ARG A 16 1.88 -11.06 -9.90
C ARG A 16 0.50 -10.42 -9.79
N ILE A 17 0.43 -9.10 -9.91
CA ILE A 17 -0.78 -8.32 -9.65
C ILE A 17 -0.93 -7.26 -10.75
N THR A 18 -2.13 -7.14 -11.31
CA THR A 18 -2.49 -6.10 -12.29
C THR A 18 -2.79 -4.76 -11.62
N ASP A 19 -2.87 -3.67 -12.40
CA ASP A 19 -3.24 -2.35 -11.86
C ASP A 19 -4.61 -2.35 -11.18
N ALA A 20 -5.61 -2.97 -11.80
CA ALA A 20 -6.94 -3.10 -11.23
C ALA A 20 -6.95 -3.88 -9.90
N GLN A 21 -6.17 -4.96 -9.81
CA GLN A 21 -6.06 -5.71 -8.55
C GLN A 21 -5.31 -4.93 -7.47
N ALA A 22 -4.33 -4.10 -7.83
CA ALA A 22 -3.63 -3.25 -6.87
C ALA A 22 -4.55 -2.14 -6.30
N GLU A 23 -5.44 -1.58 -7.12
CA GLU A 23 -6.48 -0.65 -6.69
C GLU A 23 -7.45 -1.31 -5.71
N LEU A 24 -7.96 -2.50 -6.06
CA LEU A 24 -8.83 -3.29 -5.18
C LEU A 24 -8.13 -3.63 -3.86
N LEU A 25 -6.86 -4.03 -3.90
CA LEU A 25 -6.08 -4.34 -2.71
C LEU A 25 -5.95 -3.13 -1.77
N ALA A 26 -5.71 -1.93 -2.31
CA ALA A 26 -5.64 -0.72 -1.51
C ALA A 26 -6.98 -0.43 -0.81
N ALA A 27 -8.09 -0.58 -1.54
CA ALA A 27 -9.43 -0.40 -1.01
C ALA A 27 -9.73 -1.43 0.09
N ASP A 28 -9.48 -2.71 -0.17
CA ASP A 28 -9.72 -3.81 0.79
C ASP A 28 -8.93 -3.63 2.08
N ILE A 29 -7.64 -3.27 1.99
CA ILE A 29 -6.81 -3.00 3.16
C ILE A 29 -7.35 -1.80 3.94
N SER A 30 -7.73 -0.72 3.26
CA SER A 30 -8.28 0.47 3.91
C SER A 30 -9.58 0.17 4.66
N ASN A 31 -10.48 -0.60 4.04
CA ASN A 31 -11.74 -1.04 4.62
C ASN A 31 -11.49 -1.94 5.82
N ARG A 32 -10.58 -2.90 5.69
CA ARG A 32 -10.23 -3.84 6.75
C ARG A 32 -9.65 -3.13 7.98
N ILE A 33 -8.77 -2.15 7.77
CA ILE A 33 -8.25 -1.30 8.85
C ILE A 33 -9.38 -0.55 9.55
N GLN A 34 -10.33 0.00 8.80
CA GLN A 34 -11.48 0.72 9.36
C GLN A 34 -12.40 -0.20 10.17
N THR A 35 -12.58 -1.46 9.75
CA THR A 35 -13.47 -2.41 10.41
C THR A 35 -12.84 -3.15 11.59
N GLU A 36 -11.57 -3.54 11.48
CA GLU A 36 -10.88 -4.36 12.50
C GLU A 36 -10.23 -3.51 13.60
N MET A 37 -9.89 -2.26 13.29
CA MET A 37 -9.21 -1.38 14.24
C MET A 37 -10.02 -0.10 14.40
N THR A 38 -10.56 0.12 15.59
CA THR A 38 -11.21 1.39 15.97
C THR A 38 -10.14 2.48 16.12
N TYR A 39 -9.57 2.94 15.02
CA TYR A 39 -8.58 4.01 15.02
C TYR A 39 -9.24 5.36 14.78
N PRO A 40 -9.15 6.31 15.73
CA PRO A 40 -9.55 7.68 15.47
C PRO A 40 -8.50 8.34 14.56
N GLY A 41 -8.82 8.44 13.28
CA GLY A 41 -7.99 9.16 12.31
C GLY A 41 -8.01 8.53 10.91
N GLN A 42 -7.48 9.28 9.94
CA GLN A 42 -7.29 8.78 8.58
C GLN A 42 -5.92 8.11 8.47
N ILE A 43 -5.91 6.92 7.86
CA ILE A 43 -4.69 6.19 7.50
C ILE A 43 -4.61 6.18 5.99
N LYS A 44 -3.52 6.69 5.43
CA LYS A 44 -3.29 6.63 3.98
C LYS A 44 -2.72 5.26 3.63
N VAL A 45 -3.40 4.50 2.77
CA VAL A 45 -2.91 3.23 2.25
C VAL A 45 -2.40 3.44 0.83
N THR A 46 -1.14 3.11 0.59
CA THR A 46 -0.50 3.22 -0.72
C THR A 46 -0.01 1.82 -1.14
N VAL A 47 -0.53 1.29 -2.24
CA VAL A 47 -0.02 0.06 -2.86
C VAL A 47 0.94 0.44 -3.99
N ILE A 48 2.15 -0.09 -3.96
CA ILE A 48 3.19 0.17 -4.94
C ILE A 48 3.52 -1.14 -5.64
N ARG A 49 3.31 -1.18 -6.96
CA ARG A 49 3.80 -2.27 -7.81
C ARG A 49 5.28 -1.99 -8.13
N GLU A 50 6.18 -2.83 -7.64
CA GLU A 50 7.63 -2.69 -7.84
C GLU A 50 8.15 -3.78 -8.79
N THR A 51 8.99 -3.36 -9.74
CA THR A 51 9.94 -4.24 -10.43
C THR A 51 11.34 -3.83 -10.00
N ARG A 52 12.09 -4.73 -9.36
CA ARG A 52 13.44 -4.45 -8.91
C ARG A 52 14.46 -5.12 -9.82
N SER A 53 15.27 -4.31 -10.50
CA SER A 53 16.43 -4.78 -11.27
C SER A 53 17.71 -4.35 -10.57
N VAL A 54 18.65 -5.27 -10.39
CA VAL A 54 19.95 -5.03 -9.73
C VAL A 54 21.04 -5.57 -10.64
N ALA A 55 22.05 -4.76 -10.92
CA ALA A 55 23.23 -5.14 -11.70
C ALA A 55 24.51 -4.70 -10.97
N PHE A 56 25.56 -5.49 -11.10
CA PHE A 56 26.87 -5.21 -10.52
C PHE A 56 27.93 -5.15 -11.63
N ALA A 57 28.78 -4.14 -11.60
CA ALA A 57 30.00 -4.08 -12.38
C ALA A 57 31.18 -4.57 -11.52
N LYS A 58 32.21 -5.14 -12.16
CA LYS A 58 33.45 -5.55 -11.50
C LYS A 58 34.53 -4.53 -11.76
#